data_AF-A0A7X8EF83-F1
#
_entry.id   AF-A0A7X8EF83-F1
#
_cell.length_a   1.000
_cell.length_b   1.000
_cell.length_c   1.000
_cell.angle_alpha   90.00
_cell.angle_beta   90.00
_cell.angle_gamma   90.00
#
_symmetry.space_group_name_H-M   'P 1'
#
loop_
_entity.id
_entity.type
_entity.pdbx_description
1 polymer ?
#
loop_
_entity_poly.entity_id
_entity_poly.type
_entity_poly.pdbx_seq_one_letter_code
_entity_poly.pdbx_strand_id
1 'polypeptide(L)' 'MYGIVITSTNKADIKLLIDLAKRIGLSYKTLSNNEIEEAELLKAMEEGKKSKFVPEDRIMKKLKRDTGKTS' A
#
# COMPACT_ATOMS: atom_id res chain seq x y z
N MET A 1 -14.63 -0.79 15.46
CA MET A 1 -13.62 -1.83 15.75
C MET A 1 -12.27 -1.26 15.36
N TYR A 2 -11.39 -0.99 16.32
CA TYR A 2 -10.10 -0.35 16.09
C TYR A 2 -9.01 -1.42 16.17
N GLY A 3 -8.26 -1.61 15.09
CA GLY A 3 -7.12 -2.53 15.02
C GLY A 3 -5.85 -1.73 14.77
N ILE A 4 -4.74 -2.18 15.34
CA ILE A 4 -3.42 -1.57 15.12
C ILE A 4 -2.64 -2.49 14.19
N VAL A 5 -2.09 -1.92 13.12
CA VAL A 5 -1.16 -2.62 12.23
C VAL A 5 0.26 -2.33 12.71
N ILE A 6 1.02 -3.37 13.01
CA ILE A 6 2.40 -3.27 13.47
C ILE A 6 3.30 -3.89 12.40
N THR A 7 4.18 -3.08 11.83
CA THR A 7 5.21 -3.51 10.87
C THR A 7 6.57 -3.48 11.56
N SER A 8 7.29 -4.60 11.55
CA SER A 8 8.67 -4.67 12.04
C SER A 8 9.55 -5.37 11.02
N THR A 9 10.77 -4.88 10.86
CA THR A 9 11.81 -5.49 10.00
C THR A 9 12.50 -6.67 10.68
N ASN A 10 12.35 -6.83 11.99
CA ASN A 10 12.99 -7.86 12.78
C ASN A 10 12.00 -8.96 13.21
N LYS A 11 12.27 -10.19 12.77
CA LYS A 11 11.43 -11.37 13.10
C LYS A 11 11.36 -11.67 14.60
N ALA A 12 12.40 -11.34 15.37
CA ALA A 12 12.42 -11.56 16.82
C ALA A 12 11.38 -10.70 17.54
N ASP A 13 11.23 -9.44 17.12
CA ASP A 13 10.29 -8.50 17.72
C ASP A 13 8.83 -8.87 17.41
N ILE A 14 8.57 -9.36 16.19
CA ILE A 14 7.25 -9.89 15.81
C ILE A 14 6.87 -11.07 16.70
N LYS A 15 7.82 -11.99 16.96
CA LYS A 15 7.57 -13.14 17.82
C LYS A 15 7.23 -12.71 19.25
N LEU A 16 7.98 -11.75 19.80
CA LEU A 16 7.71 -11.19 21.12
C LEU A 16 6.32 -10.57 21.22
N LEU A 17 5.89 -9.81 20.20
CA LEU A 17 4.56 -9.20 20.13
C LEU A 17 3.45 -10.25 20.06
N ILE A 18 3.64 -11.31 19.29
CA ILE A 18 2.70 -12.43 19.20
C ILE A 18 2.58 -13.14 20.54
N ASP A 19 3.71 -13.43 21.19
CA ASP A 19 3.71 -14.13 22.48
C ASP A 19 3.11 -13.26 23.59
N LEU A 20 3.34 -11.94 23.55
CA LEU A 20 2.66 -11.00 24.43
C LEU A 20 1.15 -11.01 24.16
N ALA A 21 0.72 -10.89 22.90
CA ALA A 21 -0.69 -10.89 22.51
C ALA A 21 -1.43 -12.16 22.96
N LYS A 22 -0.81 -13.33 22.80
CA LYS A 22 -1.32 -14.61 23.34
C LYS A 22 -1.49 -14.55 24.86
N ARG A 23 -0.50 -14.02 25.57
CA ARG A 23 -0.47 -14.01 27.04
C ARG A 23 -1.51 -13.07 27.64
N ILE A 24 -1.81 -11.98 26.96
CA ILE A 24 -2.84 -11.01 27.37
C ILE A 24 -4.23 -11.31 26.76
N GLY A 25 -4.37 -12.40 26.00
CA GLY A 25 -5.65 -12.82 25.43
C GLY A 25 -6.18 -11.94 24.29
N LEU A 26 -5.30 -11.20 23.59
CA LEU A 26 -5.69 -10.40 22.43
C LEU A 26 -5.76 -11.25 21.17
N SER A 27 -6.75 -10.95 20.32
CA SER A 27 -6.83 -11.50 18.97
C SER A 27 -5.79 -10.84 18.07
N TYR A 28 -4.96 -11.63 17.40
CA TYR A 28 -3.97 -11.16 16.44
C TYR A 28 -4.04 -12.00 15.16
N LYS A 29 -3.68 -11.38 14.04
CA LYS A 29 -3.49 -12.06 12.75
C LYS A 29 -2.13 -11.65 12.21
N THR A 30 -1.30 -12.64 11.86
CA THR A 30 -0.08 -12.40 11.10
C THR A 30 -0.41 -12.39 9.62
N LEU A 31 0.04 -11.36 8.91
CA LEU A 31 -0.10 -11.25 7.47
C LEU A 31 1.15 -11.83 6.80
N SER A 32 0.95 -12.66 5.78
CA SER A 32 2.01 -13.10 4.89
C SER A 32 2.41 -11.98 3.92
N ASN A 33 3.59 -12.09 3.30
CA ASN A 33 4.05 -11.11 2.31
C ASN A 33 3.04 -10.97 1.15
N ASN A 34 2.45 -12.07 0.68
CA ASN A 34 1.45 -12.04 -0.38
C ASN A 34 0.20 -11.24 0.04
N GLU A 35 -0.29 -11.43 1.27
CA GLU A 35 -1.44 -10.66 1.77
C GLU A 35 -1.11 -9.16 1.93
N ILE A 36 0.15 -8.83 2.23
CA ILE A 36 0.62 -7.44 2.29
C ILE A 36 0.65 -6.83 0.89
N GLU A 37 1.22 -7.53 -0.09
CA GLU A 37 1.28 -7.06 -1.48
C GLU A 37 -0.11 -6.86 -2.07
N GLU A 38 -1.05 -7.79 -1.83
CA GLU A 38 -2.44 -7.64 -2.26
C GLU A 38 -3.13 -6.43 -1.62
N ALA A 39 -2.89 -6.18 -0.33
CA ALA A 39 -3.45 -5.02 0.37
C ALA A 39 -2.88 -3.69 -0.18
N GLU A 40 -1.57 -3.65 -0.46
CA GLU A 40 -0.92 -2.49 -1.08
C GLU A 40 -1.41 -2.25 -2.52
N LEU A 41 -1.58 -3.32 -3.30
CA LEU A 41 -2.13 -3.26 -4.65
C LEU A 41 -3.56 -2.70 -4.63
N LEU A 42 -4.41 -3.21 -3.74
CA LEU A 42 -5.78 -2.72 -3.57
C LEU A 42 -5.78 -1.22 -3.25
N LYS A 43 -4.91 -0.78 -2.34
CA LYS A 43 -4.77 0.62 -1.98
C LYS A 43 -4.34 1.48 -3.18
N ALA A 44 -3.36 1.02 -3.97
CA ALA A 44 -2.93 1.70 -5.19
C ALA A 44 -4.06 1.79 -6.23
N MET A 45 -4.88 0.73 -6.37
CA MET A 45 -6.06 0.75 -7.24
C MET A 45 -7.12 1.75 -6.77
N GLU A 46 -7.36 1.85 -5.46
CA GLU A 46 -8.27 2.83 -4.90
C GLU A 46 -7.78 4.27 -5.08
N GLU A 47 -6.48 4.50 -4.91
CA GLU A 47 -5.84 5.78 -5.21
C GLU A 47 -5.95 6.11 -6.71
N GLY A 48 -5.72 5.13 -7.58
CA GLY A 48 -5.92 5.25 -9.02
C GLY A 48 -7.36 5.58 -9.41
N LYS A 49 -8.36 4.99 -8.74
CA LYS A 49 -9.78 5.31 -8.93
C LYS A 49 -10.13 6.72 -8.46
N LYS A 50 -9.47 7.23 -7.41
CA LYS A 50 -9.62 8.62 -6.94
C LYS A 50 -8.92 9.62 -7.84
N SER A 51 -7.88 9.19 -8.56
CA SER A 51 -7.22 10.01 -9.56
C SER A 51 -8.19 10.28 -10.72
N LYS A 52 -8.30 11.55 -11.12
CA LYS A 52 -9.23 11.97 -12.18
C LYS A 52 -8.94 11.16 -13.43
N PHE A 53 -9.98 10.59 -14.05
CA PHE A 53 -9.88 10.00 -15.38
C PHE A 53 -9.28 11.04 -16.32
N VAL A 54 -8.02 10.86 -16.71
CA VAL A 54 -7.34 11.80 -17.60
C VAL A 54 -7.62 11.30 -19.01
N PRO A 55 -8.44 12.01 -19.81
CA PRO A 55 -8.69 11.61 -21.19
C PRO A 55 -7.37 11.61 -21.96
N GLU A 56 -7.20 10.60 -22.81
CA GLU A 56 -6.00 10.32 -23.60
C GLU A 56 -5.49 11.57 -24.34
N ASP A 57 -6.42 12.40 -24.85
CA ASP A 57 -6.13 13.68 -25.50
C ASP A 57 -5.32 14.65 -24.64
N ARG A 58 -5.56 14.70 -23.32
CA ARG A 58 -4.78 15.55 -22.41
C ARG A 58 -3.37 15.01 -22.18
N ILE A 59 -3.20 13.69 -22.17
CA ILE A 59 -1.88 13.06 -22.04
C ILE A 59 -1.09 13.31 -23.33
N MET A 60 -1.68 13.03 -24.49
CA MET A 60 -1.06 13.23 -25.80
C MET A 60 -0.70 14.69 -26.08
N LYS A 61 -1.54 15.65 -25.63
CA LYS A 61 -1.25 17.08 -25.75
C LYS A 61 -0.09 17.54 -24.85
N LYS A 62 0.11 16.90 -23.69
CA LYS A 62 1.22 17.20 -22.79
C LYS A 62 2.55 16.65 -23.33
N LEU A 63 2.53 15.41 -23.83
CA LEU A 63 3.71 14.77 -24.45
C LEU A 63 4.21 15.54 -25.68
N LYS A 64 3.31 16.01 -26.55
CA LYS A 64 3.68 16.84 -27.71
C LYS A 64 4.29 18.19 -27.33
N ARG A 65 3.98 18.71 -26.12
CA ARG A 65 4.49 19.99 -25.63
C ARG A 65 5.91 19.88 -25.09
N ASP A 66 6.25 18.75 -24.49
CA ASP A 66 7.59 18.52 -23.94
C ASP A 66 8.60 18.15 -25.03
N THR A 67 8.19 17.49 -26.12
CA THR A 67 9.07 17.25 -27.28
C THR A 67 9.31 18.50 -28.14
N GLY A 68 8.57 19.58 -27.91
CA GLY A 68 8.73 20.87 -28.61
C GLY A 68 9.63 21.89 -27.89
N LYS A 69 10.21 21.53 -26.73
CA LYS A 69 11.14 22.39 -25.96
C LYS A 69 12.62 22.08 -26.17
N THR A 70 12.93 21.14 -27.05
CA THR A 70 14.28 20.85 -27.52
C THR A 70 14.37 21.10 -29.02
N SER A 71 14.24 22.36 -29.44
CA SER A 71 14.66 22.87 -30.75
C SER A 71 14.93 24.36 -30.63
#